data_AF-A0A7J7NV36-F1
#
_entry.id   AF-A0A7J7NV36-F1
#
_cell.length_a   1.000
_cell.length_b   1.000
_cell.length_c   1.000
_cell.angle_alpha   90.00
_cell.angle_beta   90.00
_cell.angle_gamma   90.00
#
_symmetry.space_group_name_H-M   'P 1'
#
loop_
_entity.id
_entity.type
_entity.pdbx_description
1 polymer ?
#
loop_
_entity_poly.entity_id
_entity_poly.type
_entity_poly.pdbx_seq_one_letter_code
_entity_poly.pdbx_strand_id
1 'polypeptide(L)'
;MEKQRSFSIKPTRLLVYSFTISSSILFITIFSFWVFQSTSSIPQQPLAHFNSSKNISVSFKTIKSQALSGLSVNKSSLRDTQNKGFDNISRGSLVLVGKSVLRNTLSSKVGDGLKRVEVLSDGGERVEVEVEEKRRGDCDVSNGRWVYDESYPLYTNRECPFIDEGFNCEANGRLDRDYVKWRWQPHDCIIPRFNAVKMLELIRGKRLVFVGDSINRNQWESMLCLLRGAVKDPKRVYETHGRRISKDRGNYSFKFLDYKCTVEYYVTHFLVREGKARVNKKRIQTLRIDAIDRSSSRWKGADILVFNTAHWWSHYKTKSG
;
A
#
# COMPACT_ATOMS: atom_id res chain seq x y z
N MET A 1 83.85 -11.18 -14.86
CA MET A 1 83.46 -11.39 -16.27
C MET A 1 82.17 -12.20 -16.27
N GLU A 2 81.05 -11.50 -16.43
CA GLU A 2 79.70 -12.03 -16.24
C GLU A 2 79.15 -12.50 -17.60
N LYS A 3 78.78 -13.78 -17.69
CA LYS A 3 78.43 -14.45 -18.94
C LYS A 3 76.99 -14.11 -19.30
N GLN A 4 76.78 -13.18 -20.23
CA GLN A 4 75.45 -12.88 -20.78
C GLN A 4 74.87 -14.12 -21.48
N ARG A 5 73.71 -14.59 -21.01
CA ARG A 5 72.89 -15.60 -21.68
C ARG A 5 72.00 -14.89 -22.69
N SER A 6 72.24 -15.12 -23.98
CA SER A 6 71.30 -14.73 -25.03
C SER A 6 70.09 -15.67 -25.03
N PHE A 7 68.91 -15.11 -24.82
CA PHE A 7 67.65 -15.84 -24.96
C PHE A 7 67.15 -15.73 -26.41
N SER A 8 67.36 -16.79 -27.19
CA SER A 8 66.76 -16.93 -28.52
C SER A 8 65.35 -17.50 -28.39
N ILE A 9 64.34 -16.63 -28.49
CA ILE A 9 62.93 -17.03 -28.49
C ILE A 9 62.59 -17.56 -29.89
N LYS A 10 62.33 -18.86 -29.99
CA LYS A 10 61.95 -19.50 -31.26
C LYS A 10 60.65 -18.87 -31.79
N PRO A 11 60.58 -18.51 -33.08
CA PRO A 11 59.45 -17.78 -33.68
C PRO A 11 58.11 -18.54 -33.54
N THR A 12 58.15 -19.87 -33.43
CA THR A 12 56.96 -20.70 -33.20
C THR A 12 56.30 -20.45 -31.84
N ARG A 13 57.07 -20.08 -30.79
CA ARG A 13 56.47 -19.73 -29.49
C ARG A 13 55.79 -18.37 -29.51
N LEU A 14 56.37 -17.39 -30.22
CA LEU A 14 55.77 -16.06 -30.40
C LEU A 14 54.40 -16.12 -31.10
N LEU A 15 54.27 -16.98 -32.12
CA LEU A 15 53.01 -17.19 -32.82
C LEU A 15 51.93 -17.81 -31.93
N VAL A 16 52.29 -18.79 -31.09
CA VAL A 16 51.35 -19.41 -30.16
C VAL A 16 50.89 -18.41 -29.09
N TYR A 17 51.80 -17.60 -28.53
CA TYR A 17 51.44 -16.54 -27.58
C TYR A 17 50.55 -15.46 -28.21
N SER A 18 50.82 -15.07 -29.45
CA SER A 18 49.98 -14.09 -30.15
C SER A 18 48.56 -14.63 -30.40
N PHE A 19 48.44 -15.91 -30.77
CA PHE A 19 47.14 -16.54 -31.02
C PHE A 19 46.32 -16.73 -29.73
N THR A 20 46.95 -17.11 -28.61
CA THR A 20 46.26 -17.27 -27.32
C THR A 20 45.79 -15.92 -26.75
N ILE A 21 46.60 -14.87 -26.87
CA ILE A 21 46.20 -13.52 -26.44
C ILE A 21 45.07 -12.99 -27.33
N SER A 22 45.17 -13.16 -28.65
CA SER A 22 44.13 -12.69 -29.59
C SER A 22 42.79 -13.39 -29.36
N SER A 23 42.79 -14.72 -29.18
CA SER A 23 41.56 -15.49 -28.89
C SER A 23 40.93 -15.11 -27.54
N SER A 24 41.75 -14.83 -26.53
CA SER A 24 41.27 -14.41 -25.21
C SER A 24 40.61 -13.02 -25.25
N ILE A 25 41.20 -12.08 -25.99
CA ILE A 25 40.62 -10.74 -26.16
C ILE A 25 39.30 -10.83 -26.92
N LEU A 26 39.23 -11.64 -27.99
CA LEU A 26 38.00 -11.84 -28.76
C LEU A 26 36.87 -12.45 -27.90
N PHE A 27 37.20 -13.40 -27.03
CA PHE A 27 36.22 -14.00 -26.13
C PHE A 27 35.71 -13.00 -25.09
N ILE A 28 36.59 -12.17 -24.51
CA ILE A 28 36.21 -11.16 -23.51
C ILE A 28 35.34 -10.06 -24.13
N THR A 29 35.62 -9.63 -25.37
CA THR A 29 34.81 -8.61 -26.04
C THR A 29 33.43 -9.14 -26.41
N ILE A 30 33.33 -10.37 -26.93
CA ILE A 30 32.05 -11.02 -27.22
C ILE A 30 31.25 -11.24 -25.94
N PHE A 31 31.89 -11.71 -24.86
CA PHE A 31 31.22 -11.93 -23.58
C PHE A 31 30.74 -10.62 -22.95
N SER A 32 31.55 -9.55 -23.01
CA SER A 32 31.17 -8.22 -22.51
C SER A 32 30.01 -7.62 -23.30
N PHE A 33 30.01 -7.78 -24.63
CA PHE A 33 28.91 -7.34 -25.49
C PHE A 33 27.64 -8.15 -25.21
N TRP A 34 27.75 -9.47 -25.04
CA TRP A 34 26.62 -10.33 -24.68
C TRP A 34 26.04 -9.99 -23.30
N VAL A 35 26.88 -9.68 -22.31
CA VAL A 35 26.44 -9.20 -20.99
C VAL A 35 25.72 -7.87 -21.13
N PHE A 36 26.25 -6.92 -21.90
CA PHE A 36 25.61 -5.62 -22.14
C PHE A 36 24.27 -5.74 -22.87
N GLN A 37 24.18 -6.62 -23.88
CA GLN A 37 22.95 -6.90 -24.60
C GLN A 37 21.92 -7.59 -23.69
N SER A 38 22.38 -8.44 -22.77
CA SER A 38 21.52 -9.19 -21.83
C SER A 38 21.09 -8.36 -20.61
N THR A 39 21.81 -7.28 -20.26
CA THR A 39 21.42 -6.34 -19.19
C THR A 39 20.55 -5.18 -19.69
N SER A 40 20.40 -5.01 -21.00
CA SER A 40 19.61 -3.95 -21.63
C SER A 40 18.12 -4.30 -21.76
N SER A 41 17.48 -4.75 -20.68
CA SER A 41 16.01 -4.67 -20.46
C SER A 41 15.61 -5.45 -19.21
N ILE A 42 15.96 -4.95 -18.03
CA ILE A 42 15.11 -5.16 -16.86
C ILE A 42 14.29 -3.88 -16.73
N PRO A 43 12.99 -3.89 -17.10
CA PRO A 43 12.12 -2.81 -16.68
C PRO A 43 12.16 -2.80 -15.16
N GLN A 44 12.65 -1.71 -14.56
CA GLN A 44 12.27 -1.39 -13.20
C GLN A 44 10.75 -1.25 -13.25
N GLN A 45 10.02 -2.27 -12.80
CA GLN A 45 8.60 -2.12 -12.52
C GLN A 45 8.51 -1.03 -11.44
N PRO A 46 7.87 0.11 -11.72
CA PRO A 46 7.50 1.00 -10.65
C PRO A 46 6.59 0.25 -9.69
N LEU A 47 6.77 0.59 -8.41
CA LEU A 47 5.91 0.25 -7.29
C LEU A 47 4.45 0.11 -7.71
N ALA A 48 3.81 -0.96 -7.23
CA ALA A 48 2.41 -1.30 -7.43
C ALA A 48 1.51 -0.09 -7.71
N HIS A 49 1.05 0.05 -8.95
CA HIS A 49 -0.19 0.78 -9.23
C HIS A 49 -1.30 0.03 -8.49
N PHE A 50 -1.61 0.47 -7.26
CA PHE A 50 -2.93 0.26 -6.72
C PHE A 50 -3.87 0.90 -7.73
N ASN A 51 -4.56 0.07 -8.50
CA ASN A 51 -5.58 0.50 -9.43
C ASN A 51 -6.72 1.08 -8.58
N SER A 52 -6.53 2.35 -8.19
CA SER A 52 -7.48 3.11 -7.40
C SER A 52 -8.75 3.09 -8.21
N SER A 53 -9.77 2.40 -7.71
CA SER A 53 -11.12 2.49 -8.26
C SER A 53 -11.38 3.96 -8.53
N LYS A 54 -11.72 4.31 -9.77
CA LYS A 54 -11.96 5.68 -10.23
C LYS A 54 -12.97 6.35 -9.29
N ASN A 55 -12.48 6.97 -8.22
CA ASN A 55 -13.26 7.78 -7.32
C ASN A 55 -13.22 9.17 -7.94
N ILE A 56 -14.29 9.49 -8.67
CA ILE A 56 -14.53 10.80 -9.24
C ILE A 56 -14.66 11.78 -8.07
N SER A 57 -13.67 12.65 -7.88
CA SER A 57 -13.81 13.81 -7.01
C SER A 57 -14.27 14.98 -7.86
N VAL A 58 -15.53 15.38 -7.71
CA VAL A 58 -16.09 16.56 -8.37
C VAL A 58 -15.67 17.79 -7.57
N SER A 59 -14.97 18.73 -8.20
CA SER A 59 -14.68 20.04 -7.61
C SER A 59 -15.58 21.06 -8.28
N PHE A 60 -16.41 21.77 -7.50
CA PHE A 60 -17.28 22.82 -8.01
C PHE A 60 -16.55 24.16 -7.92
N LYS A 61 -16.35 24.84 -9.06
CA LYS A 61 -16.03 26.28 -9.05
C LYS A 61 -17.34 27.05 -8.85
N THR A 62 -17.41 27.89 -7.83
CA THR A 62 -18.54 28.79 -7.61
C THR A 62 -18.65 29.75 -8.80
N ILE A 63 -19.72 29.61 -9.59
CA ILE A 63 -20.08 30.61 -10.60
C ILE A 63 -20.65 31.83 -9.85
N LYS A 64 -20.11 33.02 -10.13
CA LYS A 64 -20.68 34.28 -9.66
C LYS A 64 -22.06 34.46 -10.31
N SER A 65 -23.16 34.23 -9.59
CA SER A 65 -24.47 34.70 -10.04
C SER A 65 -24.60 36.19 -9.73
N GLN A 66 -24.81 37.00 -10.76
CA GLN A 66 -25.26 38.38 -10.60
C GLN A 66 -26.61 38.40 -9.85
N ALA A 67 -26.81 39.47 -9.08
CA ALA A 67 -27.82 39.62 -8.05
C ALA A 67 -29.26 39.40 -8.54
N LEU A 68 -30.05 38.67 -7.75
CA LEU A 68 -31.48 38.93 -7.62
C LEU A 68 -31.87 38.93 -6.14
N SER A 69 -32.40 40.07 -5.74
CA SER A 69 -32.96 40.42 -4.44
C SER A 69 -34.23 39.63 -4.12
N GLY A 70 -34.30 39.10 -2.89
CA GLY A 70 -35.57 38.82 -2.20
C GLY A 70 -36.15 37.43 -2.40
N LEU A 71 -35.94 36.54 -1.43
CA LEU A 71 -36.86 35.44 -1.10
C LEU A 71 -36.59 34.96 0.34
N SER A 72 -37.48 35.34 1.25
CA SER A 72 -37.59 34.77 2.59
C SER A 72 -38.47 33.53 2.55
N VAL A 73 -38.03 32.37 3.06
CA VAL A 73 -38.94 31.26 3.38
C VAL A 73 -38.54 30.54 4.68
N ASN A 74 -39.57 30.24 5.46
CA ASN A 74 -39.63 29.78 6.83
C ASN A 74 -39.13 28.36 7.11
N LYS A 75 -38.75 28.14 8.36
CA LYS A 75 -38.19 26.91 8.93
C LYS A 75 -39.30 26.02 9.51
N SER A 76 -40.06 25.31 8.66
CA SER A 76 -41.03 24.32 9.15
C SER A 76 -41.48 23.33 8.07
N SER A 77 -40.61 22.39 7.66
CA SER A 77 -41.04 21.14 6.99
C SER A 77 -39.89 20.15 6.92
N LEU A 78 -39.66 19.41 8.01
CA LEU A 78 -38.84 18.20 8.01
C LEU A 78 -39.52 17.20 8.94
N ARG A 79 -40.67 16.70 8.50
CA ARG A 79 -41.23 15.41 8.92
C ARG A 79 -41.78 14.71 7.69
N ASP A 80 -41.62 13.40 7.69
CA ASP A 80 -42.17 12.42 6.74
C ASP A 80 -41.44 12.25 5.41
N THR A 81 -40.50 11.31 5.36
CA THR A 81 -40.65 10.11 4.50
C THR A 81 -39.73 8.97 4.95
N GLN A 82 -40.28 7.99 5.68
CA GLN A 82 -39.79 6.61 5.66
C GLN A 82 -40.63 5.80 4.67
N ASN A 83 -39.99 4.84 4.01
CA ASN A 83 -40.51 3.72 3.22
C ASN A 83 -41.21 4.02 1.89
N LYS A 84 -40.51 3.70 0.79
CA LYS A 84 -40.99 2.81 -0.28
C LYS A 84 -39.81 2.36 -1.16
N GLY A 85 -39.72 1.06 -1.40
CA GLY A 85 -38.73 0.47 -2.30
C GLY A 85 -38.92 0.94 -3.74
N PHE A 86 -37.82 1.09 -4.46
CA PHE A 86 -37.78 1.24 -5.90
C PHE A 86 -36.58 0.46 -6.43
N ASP A 87 -36.86 -0.74 -6.92
CA ASP A 87 -35.96 -1.52 -7.75
C ASP A 87 -35.83 -0.91 -9.16
N ASN A 88 -34.63 -1.02 -9.71
CA ASN A 88 -34.27 -0.84 -11.13
C ASN A 88 -34.62 0.48 -11.82
N ILE A 89 -33.85 1.53 -11.51
CA ILE A 89 -33.51 2.54 -12.52
C ILE A 89 -32.02 2.86 -12.35
N SER A 90 -31.25 2.78 -13.44
CA SER A 90 -29.91 3.35 -13.56
C SER A 90 -30.00 4.86 -13.29
N ARG A 91 -29.88 5.26 -12.01
CA ARG A 91 -30.11 6.64 -11.56
C ARG A 91 -28.85 7.22 -10.96
N GLY A 92 -28.52 8.40 -11.48
CA GLY A 92 -27.35 9.20 -11.14
C GLY A 92 -27.26 9.59 -9.68
N SER A 93 -26.05 9.97 -9.27
CA SER A 93 -25.72 10.41 -7.93
C SER A 93 -26.57 11.61 -7.52
N LEU A 94 -27.22 11.50 -6.38
CA LEU A 94 -27.80 12.65 -5.67
C LEU A 94 -26.63 13.54 -5.22
N VAL A 95 -26.56 14.78 -5.70
CA VAL A 95 -25.55 15.76 -5.27
C VAL A 95 -26.26 16.82 -4.43
N LEU A 96 -25.86 16.92 -3.16
CA LEU A 96 -26.30 18.00 -2.26
C LEU A 96 -25.43 19.22 -2.50
N VAL A 97 -26.01 20.30 -3.00
CA VAL A 97 -25.40 21.64 -3.03
C VAL A 97 -26.20 22.51 -2.07
N GLY A 98 -25.64 22.80 -0.89
CA GLY A 98 -26.35 23.51 0.17
C GLY A 98 -27.52 22.71 0.77
N LYS A 99 -28.63 23.40 1.10
CA LYS A 99 -29.87 22.79 1.67
C LYS A 99 -30.84 22.25 0.62
N SER A 100 -30.53 22.35 -0.67
CA SER A 100 -31.40 21.97 -1.78
C SER A 100 -31.06 20.57 -2.32
N VAL A 101 -32.10 19.78 -2.60
CA VAL A 101 -31.99 18.44 -3.20
C VAL A 101 -32.17 18.57 -4.72
N LEU A 102 -31.13 18.23 -5.49
CA LEU A 102 -31.20 18.22 -6.95
C LEU A 102 -31.81 16.90 -7.45
N ARG A 103 -32.81 16.97 -8.35
CA ARG A 103 -33.41 15.81 -9.01
C ARG A 103 -33.15 15.86 -10.53
N ASN A 104 -32.74 14.71 -11.06
CA ASN A 104 -32.44 14.41 -12.47
C ASN A 104 -31.20 15.13 -13.03
N THR A 105 -30.29 14.35 -13.60
CA THR A 105 -29.04 14.82 -14.22
C THR A 105 -29.01 14.31 -15.66
N LEU A 106 -29.17 15.21 -16.63
CA LEU A 106 -28.91 14.90 -18.04
C LEU A 106 -27.46 15.31 -18.35
N SER A 107 -26.64 14.34 -18.75
CA SER A 107 -25.25 14.57 -19.16
C SER A 107 -25.19 14.56 -20.68
N SER A 108 -24.82 15.70 -21.28
CA SER A 108 -24.43 15.74 -22.68
C SER A 108 -22.91 15.71 -22.78
N LYS A 109 -22.36 14.87 -23.67
CA LYS A 109 -20.95 14.88 -24.02
C LYS A 109 -20.76 15.89 -25.15
N VAL A 110 -20.11 17.00 -24.86
CA VAL A 110 -19.53 17.87 -25.89
C VAL A 110 -18.03 17.56 -25.96
N GLY A 111 -17.48 17.53 -27.17
CA GLY A 111 -16.07 17.21 -27.41
C GLY A 111 -15.12 18.13 -26.65
N ASP A 112 -13.98 17.54 -26.26
CA ASP A 112 -12.90 18.12 -25.45
C ASP A 112 -13.16 18.23 -23.93
N GLY A 113 -13.28 17.08 -23.26
CA GLY A 113 -13.09 16.94 -21.80
C GLY A 113 -14.08 17.66 -20.87
N LEU A 114 -14.94 18.52 -21.41
CA LEU A 114 -15.89 19.34 -20.67
C LEU A 114 -17.26 18.64 -20.69
N LYS A 115 -17.71 18.19 -19.51
CA LYS A 115 -19.09 17.71 -19.34
C LYS A 115 -19.95 18.88 -18.85
N ARG A 116 -20.87 19.32 -19.68
CA ARG A 116 -21.91 20.27 -19.26
C ARG A 116 -23.02 19.47 -18.58
N VAL A 117 -23.34 19.85 -17.35
CA VAL A 117 -24.43 19.25 -16.59
C VAL A 117 -25.51 20.30 -16.42
N GLU A 118 -26.69 20.02 -17.00
CA GLU A 118 -27.88 20.82 -16.76
C GLU A 118 -28.57 20.33 -15.49
N VAL A 119 -28.78 21.25 -14.56
CA VAL A 119 -29.44 20.98 -13.29
C VAL A 119 -30.72 21.81 -13.19
N LEU A 120 -31.83 21.14 -12.92
CA LEU A 120 -33.11 21.78 -12.62
C LEU A 120 -33.21 22.04 -11.10
N SER A 121 -33.30 23.30 -10.71
CA SER A 121 -33.63 23.68 -9.34
C SER A 121 -35.14 23.54 -9.08
N ASP A 122 -35.54 23.32 -7.83
CA ASP A 122 -36.94 23.19 -7.37
C ASP A 122 -37.77 24.48 -7.59
N GLY A 123 -37.12 25.58 -8.02
CA GLY A 123 -37.74 26.83 -8.45
C GLY A 123 -37.78 27.06 -9.98
N GLY A 124 -37.48 26.05 -10.81
CA GLY A 124 -37.50 26.16 -12.28
C GLY A 124 -36.32 26.88 -12.92
N GLU A 125 -35.35 27.33 -12.12
CA GLU A 125 -34.12 27.98 -12.61
C GLU A 125 -33.12 26.93 -13.13
N ARG A 126 -32.65 27.12 -14.36
CA ARG A 126 -31.61 26.28 -14.98
C ARG A 126 -30.24 26.77 -14.53
N VAL A 127 -29.52 25.91 -13.81
CA VAL A 127 -28.14 26.19 -13.42
C VAL A 127 -27.22 25.35 -14.29
N GLU A 128 -26.38 26.02 -15.09
CA GLU A 128 -25.28 25.37 -15.80
C GLU A 128 -24.11 25.18 -14.84
N VAL A 129 -23.70 23.93 -14.60
CA VAL A 129 -22.54 23.61 -13.79
C VAL A 129 -21.43 23.09 -14.70
N GLU A 130 -20.32 23.83 -14.77
CA GLU A 130 -19.09 23.36 -15.41
C GLU A 130 -18.37 22.39 -14.47
N VAL A 131 -18.32 21.12 -14.85
CA VAL A 131 -17.53 20.10 -14.17
C VAL A 131 -16.23 19.91 -14.93
N GLU A 132 -15.13 20.43 -14.38
CA GLU A 132 -13.78 20.16 -14.88
C GLU A 132 -13.42 18.70 -14.51
N GLU A 133 -13.47 17.79 -15.48
CA GLU A 133 -12.84 16.46 -15.35
C GLU A 133 -11.31 16.65 -15.39
N LYS A 134 -10.71 17.04 -14.27
CA LYS A 134 -9.26 17.00 -14.14
C LYS A 134 -8.86 15.52 -14.22
N ARG A 135 -8.26 15.11 -15.35
CA ARG A 135 -7.54 13.82 -15.40
C ARG A 135 -6.59 13.86 -14.23
N ARG A 136 -6.79 13.00 -13.22
CA ARG A 136 -5.84 12.86 -12.12
C ARG A 136 -4.52 12.52 -12.79
N GLY A 137 -3.56 13.44 -12.71
CA GLY A 137 -2.16 13.08 -12.81
C GLY A 137 -1.88 11.96 -11.82
N ASP A 138 -0.80 11.25 -12.03
CA ASP A 138 -0.37 10.22 -11.09
C ASP A 138 -0.30 10.84 -9.69
N CYS A 139 -0.93 10.21 -8.68
CA CYS A 139 -0.91 10.75 -7.33
C CYS A 139 0.26 10.12 -6.59
N ASP A 140 1.30 10.90 -6.32
CA ASP A 140 2.36 10.47 -5.44
C ASP A 140 1.88 10.52 -3.99
N VAL A 141 1.46 9.36 -3.47
CA VAL A 141 1.01 9.21 -2.09
C VAL A 141 2.14 9.34 -1.06
N SER A 142 3.40 9.30 -1.49
CA SER A 142 4.57 9.42 -0.62
C SER A 142 5.01 10.87 -0.39
N ASN A 143 4.55 11.81 -1.23
CA ASN A 143 4.83 13.23 -1.12
C ASN A 143 3.65 14.00 -0.53
N GLY A 144 3.83 14.52 0.68
CA GLY A 144 2.74 15.09 1.45
C GLY A 144 3.19 15.69 2.77
N ARG A 145 2.22 15.93 3.65
CA ARG A 145 2.44 16.46 4.99
C ARG A 145 1.53 15.84 6.02
N TRP A 146 1.97 15.86 7.27
CA TRP A 146 1.13 15.55 8.41
C TRP A 146 0.18 16.71 8.71
N VAL A 147 -1.10 16.40 8.91
CA VAL A 147 -2.16 17.36 9.24
C VAL A 147 -2.88 16.87 10.49
N TYR A 148 -3.14 17.78 11.42
CA TYR A 148 -3.93 17.48 12.62
C TYR A 148 -5.40 17.28 12.25
N ASP A 149 -6.00 16.21 12.74
CA ASP A 149 -7.37 15.80 12.44
C ASP A 149 -8.06 15.31 13.72
N GLU A 150 -9.00 16.10 14.23
CA GLU A 150 -9.70 15.80 15.49
C GLU A 150 -10.47 14.47 15.46
N SER A 151 -10.87 14.02 14.26
CA SER A 151 -11.63 12.80 14.05
C SER A 151 -10.80 11.51 14.18
N TYR A 152 -9.47 11.63 14.31
CA TYR A 152 -8.58 10.51 14.59
C TYR A 152 -8.55 10.19 16.11
N PRO A 153 -8.14 8.99 16.54
CA PRO A 153 -7.66 7.87 15.73
C PRO A 153 -8.78 7.10 15.04
N LEU A 154 -8.41 6.19 14.13
CA LEU A 154 -9.35 5.30 13.43
C LEU A 154 -9.82 4.10 14.28
N TYR A 155 -9.12 3.81 15.37
CA TYR A 155 -9.48 2.81 16.38
C TYR A 155 -8.86 3.20 17.72
N THR A 156 -9.41 2.68 18.81
CA THR A 156 -8.87 2.87 20.16
C THR A 156 -8.35 1.57 20.77
N ASN A 157 -7.52 1.68 21.81
CA ASN A 157 -7.01 0.52 22.55
C ASN A 157 -8.11 -0.34 23.18
N ARG A 158 -9.26 0.27 23.51
CA ARG A 158 -10.40 -0.44 24.10
C ARG A 158 -11.17 -1.28 23.07
N GLU A 159 -11.21 -0.83 21.83
CA GLU A 159 -11.94 -1.50 20.74
C GLU A 159 -11.14 -2.63 20.11
N CYS A 160 -9.80 -2.60 20.23
CA CYS A 160 -8.93 -3.61 19.65
C CYS A 160 -8.20 -4.45 20.72
N PRO A 161 -8.56 -5.74 20.90
CA PRO A 161 -7.91 -6.62 21.87
C PRO A 161 -6.59 -7.24 21.36
N PHE A 162 -6.10 -6.82 20.19
CA PHE A 162 -4.97 -7.45 19.51
C PHE A 162 -3.65 -6.69 19.67
N ILE A 163 -3.67 -5.54 20.33
CA ILE A 163 -2.48 -4.70 20.51
C ILE A 163 -1.56 -5.37 21.52
N ASP A 164 -0.36 -5.75 21.08
CA ASP A 164 0.70 -6.26 21.96
C ASP A 164 1.08 -5.20 23.00
N GLU A 165 1.43 -5.65 24.20
CA GLU A 165 1.90 -4.77 25.29
C GLU A 165 3.01 -3.81 24.86
N GLY A 166 3.95 -4.28 24.01
CA GLY A 166 5.04 -3.46 23.50
C GLY A 166 4.61 -2.28 22.61
N PHE A 167 3.37 -2.29 22.11
CA PHE A 167 2.80 -1.22 21.27
C PHE A 167 1.68 -0.44 21.97
N ASN A 168 1.29 -0.80 23.19
CA ASN A 168 0.19 -0.17 23.90
C ASN A 168 0.68 1.02 24.76
N CYS A 169 0.99 2.15 24.11
CA CYS A 169 1.54 3.32 24.79
C CYS A 169 0.67 3.85 25.93
N GLU A 170 -0.66 3.88 25.77
CA GLU A 170 -1.58 4.38 26.81
C GLU A 170 -1.61 3.45 28.03
N ALA A 171 -1.70 2.13 27.81
CA ALA A 171 -1.63 1.17 28.92
C ALA A 171 -0.28 1.20 29.64
N ASN A 172 0.78 1.57 28.91
CA ASN A 172 2.14 1.75 29.45
C ASN A 172 2.38 3.15 30.07
N GLY A 173 1.32 3.94 30.28
CA GLY A 173 1.40 5.18 31.07
C GLY A 173 1.66 6.46 30.27
N ARG A 174 1.64 6.42 28.94
CA ARG A 174 1.74 7.66 28.13
C ARG A 174 0.51 8.55 28.35
N LEU A 175 0.74 9.81 28.71
CA LEU A 175 -0.31 10.76 29.08
C LEU A 175 -0.77 11.65 27.92
N ASP A 176 0.15 12.06 27.04
CA ASP A 176 -0.17 12.90 25.89
C ASP A 176 -0.93 12.10 24.82
N ARG A 177 -1.94 12.72 24.19
CA ARG A 177 -2.83 12.07 23.21
C ARG A 177 -2.79 12.68 21.82
N ASP A 178 -2.10 13.79 21.62
CA ASP A 178 -2.08 14.47 20.32
C ASP A 178 -1.36 13.66 19.24
N TYR A 179 -0.48 12.73 19.62
CA TYR A 179 0.22 11.87 18.66
C TYR A 179 -0.72 11.00 17.83
N VAL A 180 -1.91 10.64 18.34
CA VAL A 180 -2.89 9.85 17.59
C VAL A 180 -3.76 10.68 16.66
N LYS A 181 -3.65 12.02 16.71
CA LYS A 181 -4.49 12.96 15.95
C LYS A 181 -3.91 13.36 14.60
N TRP A 182 -2.80 12.78 14.19
CA TRP A 182 -2.14 13.13 12.93
C TRP A 182 -2.55 12.21 11.79
N ARG A 183 -2.89 12.82 10.64
CA ARG A 183 -3.20 12.15 9.38
C ARG A 183 -2.22 12.58 8.30
N TRP A 184 -1.78 11.62 7.47
CA TRP A 184 -1.00 11.91 6.27
C TRP A 184 -1.90 12.46 5.14
N GLN A 185 -1.49 13.57 4.53
CA GLN A 185 -2.19 14.22 3.42
C GLN A 185 -1.23 14.41 2.24
N PRO A 186 -1.35 13.62 1.16
CA PRO A 186 -0.59 13.85 -0.06
C PRO A 186 -0.92 15.20 -0.69
N HIS A 187 0.04 15.75 -1.44
CA HIS A 187 -0.12 17.01 -2.17
C HIS A 187 -1.01 16.85 -3.41
N ASP A 188 -0.82 15.77 -4.15
CA ASP A 188 -1.44 15.58 -5.46
C ASP A 188 -2.87 15.04 -5.40
N CYS A 189 -3.26 14.46 -4.26
CA CYS A 189 -4.61 13.96 -4.09
C CYS A 189 -5.08 13.83 -2.64
N ILE A 190 -6.39 13.71 -2.50
CA ILE A 190 -7.05 13.37 -1.24
C ILE A 190 -7.15 11.84 -1.14
N ILE A 191 -6.57 11.26 -0.09
CA ILE A 191 -6.79 9.87 0.30
C ILE A 191 -8.15 9.79 1.02
N PRO A 192 -9.08 8.94 0.55
CA PRO A 192 -10.35 8.76 1.25
C PRO A 192 -10.13 8.20 2.65
N ARG A 193 -10.99 8.61 3.60
CA ARG A 193 -10.96 8.07 4.96
C ARG A 193 -11.09 6.53 4.91
N PHE A 194 -10.33 5.86 5.76
CA PHE A 194 -10.36 4.40 5.83
C PHE A 194 -11.78 3.90 6.17
N ASN A 195 -12.23 2.89 5.43
CA ASN A 195 -13.49 2.21 5.67
C ASN A 195 -13.21 0.71 5.79
N ALA A 196 -13.35 0.19 7.01
CA ALA A 196 -13.06 -1.20 7.34
C ALA A 196 -13.92 -2.20 6.58
N VAL A 197 -15.22 -1.91 6.39
CA VAL A 197 -16.14 -2.77 5.61
C VAL A 197 -15.68 -2.84 4.16
N LYS A 198 -15.40 -1.69 3.55
CA LYS A 198 -14.93 -1.63 2.16
C LYS A 198 -13.61 -2.40 1.98
N MET A 199 -12.67 -2.26 2.91
CA MET A 199 -11.41 -3.00 2.87
C MET A 199 -11.63 -4.50 3.02
N LEU A 200 -12.47 -4.94 3.96
CA LEU A 200 -12.80 -6.35 4.15
C LEU A 200 -13.52 -6.96 2.94
N GLU A 201 -14.38 -6.20 2.26
CA GLU A 201 -14.99 -6.62 0.99
C GLU A 201 -13.94 -6.77 -0.12
N LEU A 202 -12.98 -5.84 -0.22
CA LEU A 202 -11.90 -5.93 -1.21
C LEU A 202 -11.02 -7.17 -1.00
N ILE A 203 -10.82 -7.58 0.25
CA ILE A 203 -10.03 -8.78 0.60
C ILE A 203 -10.91 -10.01 0.86
N ARG A 204 -12.20 -9.98 0.54
CA ARG A 204 -13.12 -11.10 0.76
C ARG A 204 -12.60 -12.35 0.04
N GLY A 205 -12.55 -13.47 0.76
CA GLY A 205 -12.05 -14.74 0.22
C GLY A 205 -10.53 -14.78 -0.04
N LYS A 206 -9.78 -13.74 0.34
CA LYS A 206 -8.35 -13.61 0.07
C LYS A 206 -7.48 -13.80 1.31
N ARG A 207 -6.21 -14.09 1.08
CA ARG A 207 -5.13 -14.09 2.08
C ARG A 207 -4.30 -12.81 1.97
N LEU A 208 -4.42 -11.93 2.95
CA LEU A 208 -3.53 -10.79 3.13
C LEU A 208 -2.42 -11.17 4.10
N VAL A 209 -1.17 -11.15 3.64
CA VAL A 209 -0.03 -11.68 4.39
C VAL A 209 1.08 -10.64 4.51
N PHE A 210 1.44 -10.32 5.75
CA PHE A 210 2.58 -9.46 6.10
C PHE A 210 3.79 -10.34 6.41
N VAL A 211 4.93 -10.04 5.79
CA VAL A 211 6.13 -10.86 5.86
C VAL A 211 7.34 -9.96 6.09
N GLY A 212 7.92 -10.01 7.29
CA GLY A 212 9.00 -9.10 7.61
C GLY A 212 9.41 -9.07 9.07
N ASP A 213 10.11 -8.00 9.43
CA ASP A 213 10.60 -7.77 10.78
C ASP A 213 9.51 -7.24 11.75
N SER A 214 9.96 -6.74 12.91
CA SER A 214 9.09 -6.23 13.97
C SER A 214 8.30 -4.97 13.56
N ILE A 215 8.80 -4.17 12.61
CA ILE A 215 8.06 -3.02 12.09
C ILE A 215 6.87 -3.51 11.27
N ASN A 216 7.06 -4.60 10.51
CA ASN A 216 5.96 -5.20 9.76
C ASN A 216 4.90 -5.85 10.66
N ARG A 217 5.32 -6.46 11.78
CA ARG A 217 4.39 -6.93 12.84
C ARG A 217 3.51 -5.79 13.35
N ASN A 218 4.10 -4.62 13.62
CA ASN A 218 3.37 -3.46 14.09
C ASN A 218 2.34 -2.97 13.06
N GLN A 219 2.71 -2.93 11.78
CA GLN A 219 1.78 -2.61 10.69
C GLN A 219 0.64 -3.62 10.57
N TRP A 220 0.93 -4.92 10.71
CA TRP A 220 -0.06 -5.98 10.70
C TRP A 220 -1.05 -5.89 11.88
N GLU A 221 -0.57 -5.63 13.10
CA GLU A 221 -1.44 -5.40 14.26
C GLU A 221 -2.35 -4.19 14.06
N SER A 222 -1.82 -3.10 13.51
CA SER A 222 -2.62 -1.92 13.15
C SER A 222 -3.71 -2.26 12.13
N MET A 223 -3.37 -3.02 11.08
CA MET A 223 -4.34 -3.49 10.09
C MET A 223 -5.42 -4.37 10.72
N LEU A 224 -5.06 -5.28 11.62
CA LEU A 224 -6.03 -6.10 12.35
C LEU A 224 -7.01 -5.23 13.16
N CYS A 225 -6.51 -4.24 13.89
CA CYS A 225 -7.35 -3.32 14.66
C CYS A 225 -8.29 -2.49 13.78
N LEU A 226 -7.77 -1.95 12.67
CA LEU A 226 -8.55 -1.20 11.70
C LEU A 226 -9.71 -2.04 11.14
N LEU A 227 -9.44 -3.29 10.76
CA LEU A 227 -10.46 -4.19 10.20
C LEU A 227 -11.44 -4.69 11.26
N ARG A 228 -10.96 -4.91 12.50
CA ARG A 228 -11.79 -5.36 13.62
C ARG A 228 -12.97 -4.44 13.88
N GLY A 229 -12.83 -3.14 13.64
CA GLY A 229 -13.91 -2.15 13.79
C GLY A 229 -15.16 -2.40 12.93
N ALA A 230 -15.03 -3.13 11.82
CA ALA A 230 -16.19 -3.50 10.98
C ALA A 230 -16.97 -4.73 11.46
N VAL A 231 -16.42 -5.50 12.40
CA VAL A 231 -17.05 -6.75 12.85
C VAL A 231 -17.80 -6.51 14.16
N LYS A 232 -19.10 -6.80 14.19
CA LYS A 232 -19.93 -6.60 15.39
C LYS A 232 -19.67 -7.65 16.45
N ASP A 233 -19.66 -8.93 16.06
CA ASP A 233 -19.42 -10.05 16.97
C ASP A 233 -17.91 -10.36 17.08
N PRO A 234 -17.26 -10.11 18.24
CA PRO A 234 -15.84 -10.40 18.45
C PRO A 234 -15.46 -11.85 18.15
N LYS A 235 -16.37 -12.81 18.34
CA LYS A 235 -16.11 -14.25 18.14
C LYS A 235 -15.88 -14.59 16.66
N ARG A 236 -16.24 -13.69 15.75
CA ARG A 236 -16.09 -13.87 14.30
C ARG A 236 -14.73 -13.43 13.76
N VAL A 237 -13.86 -12.95 14.65
CA VAL A 237 -12.44 -12.70 14.38
C VAL A 237 -11.60 -13.45 15.39
N TYR A 238 -10.83 -14.44 14.94
CA TYR A 238 -10.00 -15.25 15.82
C TYR A 238 -8.70 -15.71 15.14
N GLU A 239 -7.68 -15.96 15.94
CA GLU A 239 -6.45 -16.59 15.47
C GLU A 239 -6.68 -18.10 15.27
N THR A 240 -6.31 -18.61 14.10
CA THR A 240 -6.62 -19.97 13.66
C THR A 240 -6.12 -21.11 14.56
N HIS A 241 -5.09 -20.88 15.37
CA HIS A 241 -4.58 -21.83 16.36
C HIS A 241 -5.01 -21.51 17.79
N GLY A 242 -5.94 -20.57 17.98
CA GLY A 242 -6.44 -20.15 19.29
C GLY A 242 -5.41 -19.39 20.14
N ARG A 243 -4.38 -18.81 19.52
CA ARG A 243 -3.27 -18.17 20.24
C ARG A 243 -3.52 -16.69 20.48
N ARG A 244 -3.03 -16.20 21.63
CA ARG A 244 -2.89 -14.76 21.88
C ARG A 244 -1.62 -14.24 21.21
N ILE A 245 -1.64 -12.97 20.81
CA ILE A 245 -0.46 -12.29 20.29
C ILE A 245 0.53 -12.09 21.44
N SER A 246 1.77 -12.51 21.20
CA SER A 246 2.90 -12.43 22.12
C SER A 246 4.20 -12.21 21.35
N LYS A 247 5.23 -11.73 22.05
CA LYS A 247 6.54 -11.36 21.46
C LYS A 247 7.39 -12.57 21.05
N ASP A 248 7.21 -13.71 21.70
CA ASP A 248 7.99 -14.93 21.48
C ASP A 248 7.62 -15.67 20.19
N ARG A 249 6.46 -15.38 19.60
CA ARG A 249 6.00 -16.07 18.39
C ARG A 249 6.02 -15.18 17.17
N GLY A 250 6.51 -15.77 16.09
CA GLY A 250 6.71 -15.11 14.81
C GLY A 250 5.67 -15.46 13.75
N ASN A 251 4.53 -16.06 14.09
CA ASN A 251 3.52 -16.34 13.07
C ASN A 251 2.10 -16.37 13.61
N TYR A 252 1.20 -15.67 12.92
CA TYR A 252 -0.20 -15.55 13.27
C TYR A 252 -1.06 -15.55 12.02
N SER A 253 -2.24 -16.18 12.09
CA SER A 253 -3.25 -16.10 11.04
C SER A 253 -4.60 -15.83 11.68
N PHE A 254 -5.12 -14.62 11.46
CA PHE A 254 -6.44 -14.21 11.95
C PHE A 254 -7.47 -14.37 10.86
N LYS A 255 -8.56 -15.06 11.17
CA LYS A 255 -9.66 -15.32 10.25
C LYS A 255 -10.83 -14.39 10.54
N PHE A 256 -11.32 -13.72 9.50
CA PHE A 256 -12.56 -12.92 9.55
C PHE A 256 -13.67 -13.74 8.91
N LEU A 257 -14.50 -14.38 9.74
CA LEU A 257 -15.47 -15.39 9.28
C LEU A 257 -16.47 -14.85 8.25
N ASP A 258 -16.99 -13.64 8.47
CA ASP A 258 -18.00 -13.02 7.60
C ASP A 258 -17.48 -12.69 6.20
N TYR A 259 -16.17 -12.50 6.10
CA TYR A 259 -15.49 -12.12 4.85
C TYR A 259 -14.69 -13.27 4.26
N LYS A 260 -14.65 -14.43 4.93
CA LYS A 260 -13.92 -15.63 4.48
C LYS A 260 -12.45 -15.33 4.12
N CYS A 261 -11.84 -14.34 4.77
CA CYS A 261 -10.49 -13.90 4.48
C CYS A 261 -9.57 -14.11 5.70
N THR A 262 -8.26 -14.08 5.45
CA THR A 262 -7.24 -14.13 6.50
C THR A 262 -6.32 -12.91 6.43
N VAL A 263 -5.89 -12.47 7.61
CA VAL A 263 -4.87 -11.43 7.78
C VAL A 263 -3.75 -12.05 8.62
N GLU A 264 -2.62 -12.30 7.96
CA GLU A 264 -1.55 -13.15 8.48
C GLU A 264 -0.25 -12.36 8.67
N TYR A 265 0.58 -12.79 9.61
CA TYR A 265 1.93 -12.30 9.81
C TYR A 265 2.90 -13.47 9.90
N TYR A 266 4.04 -13.36 9.21
CA TYR A 266 5.17 -14.28 9.32
C TYR A 266 6.47 -13.49 9.51
N VAL A 267 7.17 -13.79 10.59
CA VAL A 267 8.47 -13.18 10.89
C VAL A 267 9.50 -13.66 9.89
N THR A 268 10.23 -12.70 9.34
CA THR A 268 11.49 -12.94 8.66
C THR A 268 12.27 -11.64 8.72
N HIS A 269 13.34 -11.63 9.51
CA HIS A 269 14.06 -10.40 9.79
C HIS A 269 14.71 -9.82 8.54
N PHE A 270 15.19 -10.70 7.65
CA PHE A 270 15.97 -10.32 6.46
C PHE A 270 15.32 -10.72 5.13
N LEU A 271 14.15 -11.38 5.13
CA LEU A 271 13.50 -12.04 3.96
C LEU A 271 14.29 -13.18 3.30
N VAL A 272 15.60 -13.20 3.52
CA VAL A 272 16.54 -14.20 3.03
C VAL A 272 16.84 -15.24 4.09
N ARG A 273 17.56 -16.29 3.69
CA ARG A 273 17.88 -17.41 4.57
C ARG A 273 18.90 -17.00 5.62
N GLU A 274 18.45 -16.96 6.86
CA GLU A 274 19.32 -16.84 8.02
C GLU A 274 20.12 -18.14 8.23
N GLY A 275 21.39 -17.98 8.57
CA GLY A 275 22.24 -19.05 9.05
C GLY A 275 21.73 -19.60 10.39
N LYS A 276 22.26 -20.73 10.81
CA LYS A 276 22.05 -21.21 12.18
C LYS A 276 23.40 -21.62 12.73
N ALA A 277 23.77 -21.09 13.89
CA ALA A 277 24.90 -21.64 14.62
C ALA A 277 24.52 -23.07 15.02
N ARG A 278 25.32 -24.05 14.61
CA ARG A 278 25.21 -25.41 15.18
C ARG A 278 25.79 -25.35 16.59
N VAL A 279 25.17 -26.06 17.53
CA VAL A 279 25.68 -26.20 18.90
C VAL A 279 27.18 -26.56 18.84
N ASN A 280 28.01 -25.84 19.59
CA ASN A 280 29.48 -26.01 19.66
C ASN A 280 30.26 -25.67 18.37
N LYS A 281 29.69 -24.92 17.41
CA LYS A 281 30.44 -24.41 16.25
C LYS A 281 30.30 -22.91 16.09
N LYS A 282 31.41 -22.23 15.80
CA LYS A 282 31.41 -20.81 15.42
C LYS A 282 30.58 -20.64 14.14
N ARG A 283 29.66 -19.67 14.14
CA ARG A 283 28.84 -19.34 12.99
C ARG A 283 29.72 -18.78 11.87
N ILE A 284 29.76 -19.45 10.73
CA ILE A 284 30.59 -19.07 9.56
C ILE A 284 29.77 -18.25 8.56
N GLN A 285 28.53 -18.66 8.31
CA GLN A 285 27.59 -17.97 7.42
C GLN A 285 26.43 -17.41 8.24
N THR A 286 26.20 -16.11 8.07
CA THR A 286 25.21 -15.37 8.83
C THR A 286 23.92 -15.22 8.04
N LEU A 287 24.00 -14.77 6.80
CA LEU A 287 22.89 -14.70 5.85
C LEU A 287 23.28 -15.32 4.51
N ARG A 288 22.30 -15.90 3.82
CA ARG A 288 22.41 -16.35 2.42
C ARG A 288 21.46 -15.54 1.56
N ILE A 289 21.99 -14.48 0.95
CA ILE A 289 21.22 -13.51 0.15
C ILE A 289 20.69 -14.08 -1.17
N ASP A 290 21.24 -15.21 -1.62
CA ASP A 290 20.85 -15.96 -2.82
C ASP A 290 19.65 -16.90 -2.57
N ALA A 291 19.14 -16.98 -1.34
CA ALA A 291 18.07 -17.90 -0.97
C ALA A 291 17.00 -17.22 -0.12
N ILE A 292 15.74 -17.44 -0.48
CA ILE A 292 14.59 -16.94 0.29
C ILE A 292 14.49 -17.64 1.66
N ASP A 293 13.86 -16.96 2.61
CA ASP A 293 13.63 -17.48 3.95
C ASP A 293 13.00 -18.88 3.93
N ARG A 294 13.39 -19.70 4.93
CA ARG A 294 12.95 -21.11 5.02
C ARG A 294 11.45 -21.25 5.24
N SER A 295 10.79 -20.23 5.79
CA SER A 295 9.35 -20.21 6.02
C SER A 295 8.53 -19.78 4.80
N SER A 296 9.18 -19.52 3.65
CA SER A 296 8.52 -19.08 2.40
C SER A 296 7.36 -19.94 1.94
N SER A 297 7.39 -21.25 2.23
CA SER A 297 6.27 -22.15 1.93
C SER A 297 4.96 -21.77 2.64
N ARG A 298 5.02 -21.05 3.77
CA ARG A 298 3.84 -20.68 4.58
C ARG A 298 3.05 -19.52 3.98
N TRP A 299 3.75 -18.61 3.31
CA TRP A 299 3.18 -17.41 2.70
C TRP A 299 3.16 -17.46 1.17
N LYS A 300 3.66 -18.54 0.57
CA LYS A 300 3.41 -18.88 -0.83
C LYS A 300 1.90 -19.00 -1.09
N GLY A 301 1.45 -18.47 -2.23
CA GLY A 301 0.04 -18.50 -2.63
C GLY A 301 -0.87 -17.54 -1.87
N ALA A 302 -0.31 -16.54 -1.20
CA ALA A 302 -1.10 -15.41 -0.70
C ALA A 302 -1.59 -14.53 -1.86
N ASP A 303 -2.80 -13.99 -1.77
CA ASP A 303 -3.35 -13.07 -2.77
C ASP A 303 -2.70 -11.69 -2.71
N ILE A 304 -2.36 -11.25 -1.48
CA ILE A 304 -1.72 -9.96 -1.23
C ILE A 304 -0.56 -10.19 -0.26
N LEU A 305 0.63 -9.80 -0.68
CA LEU A 305 1.85 -9.87 0.12
C LEU A 305 2.37 -8.45 0.41
N VAL A 306 2.65 -8.18 1.68
CA VAL A 306 3.27 -6.94 2.14
C VAL A 306 4.60 -7.31 2.78
N PHE A 307 5.70 -6.95 2.12
CA PHE A 307 7.04 -7.20 2.63
C PHE A 307 7.61 -5.98 3.34
N ASN A 308 8.40 -6.21 4.38
CA ASN A 308 9.29 -5.20 4.95
C ASN A 308 10.56 -5.86 5.50
N THR A 309 11.71 -5.26 5.19
CA THR A 309 12.95 -5.57 5.88
C THR A 309 13.83 -4.32 5.94
N ALA A 310 14.11 -3.84 7.15
CA ALA A 310 15.00 -2.68 7.33
C ALA A 310 15.64 -2.68 8.72
N HIS A 311 14.86 -2.95 9.76
CA HIS A 311 15.26 -2.74 11.15
C HIS A 311 16.41 -3.64 11.62
N TRP A 312 16.62 -4.76 10.92
CA TRP A 312 17.65 -5.75 11.22
C TRP A 312 18.93 -5.58 10.39
N TRP A 313 18.91 -4.72 9.37
CA TRP A 313 20.08 -4.41 8.54
C TRP A 313 21.00 -3.40 9.24
N SER A 314 21.58 -3.81 10.37
CA SER A 314 22.63 -3.07 11.07
C SER A 314 23.82 -3.98 11.30
N HIS A 315 25.04 -3.42 11.36
CA HIS A 315 26.25 -4.23 11.49
C HIS A 315 26.17 -5.24 12.65
N TYR A 316 25.63 -4.82 13.80
CA TYR A 316 25.46 -5.69 14.97
C TYR A 316 24.41 -6.79 14.73
N LYS A 317 23.21 -6.43 14.25
CA LYS A 317 22.10 -7.38 14.09
C LYS A 317 22.33 -8.30 12.90
N THR A 318 22.81 -7.79 11.77
CA THR A 318 23.21 -8.57 10.59
C THR A 318 24.30 -9.58 10.93
N LYS A 319 25.23 -9.27 11.84
CA LYS A 319 26.26 -10.22 12.30
C LYS A 319 25.71 -11.30 13.24
N SER A 320 24.67 -10.96 14.00
CA SER A 320 24.03 -11.84 14.99
C SER A 320 22.92 -12.72 14.38
N GLY A 321 22.26 -12.21 13.33
CA GLY A 321 21.07 -12.73 12.65
C GLY A 321 21.30 -14.03 11.93
#